data_AF-A0AAD3E0T7-F1
#
_entry.id   AF-A0AAD3E0T7-F1
#
_cell.length_a   1.000
_cell.length_b   1.000
_cell.length_c   1.000
_cell.angle_alpha   90.00
_cell.angle_beta   90.00
_cell.angle_gamma   90.00
#
_symmetry.space_group_name_H-M   'P 1'
#
loop_
_entity.id
_entity.type
_entity.pdbx_description
1 polymer ?
#
loop_
_entity_poly.entity_id
_entity_poly.type
_entity_poly.pdbx_seq_one_letter_code
_entity_poly.pdbx_strand_id
1 'polypeptide(L)'
;WVPECHTIPGTRFLVDFFGPPSRDIPASTAPFRILTHFHADHYKGLTRTFSGGTVLASPVTARLVSERLKLPAAKLRVLPMDTPVEIDGVSLTLVDANHCPGAAMVVAQPPGGRPPVLHTGDCRLGEHMR
;
A
#
# COMPACT_ATOMS: atom_id res chain seq x y z
N TRP A 1 -0.38 -16.25 9.51
CA TRP A 1 -1.68 -16.03 8.85
C TRP A 1 -1.85 -14.54 8.62
N VAL A 2 -2.35 -14.15 7.44
CA VAL A 2 -2.66 -12.74 7.10
C VAL A 2 -4.17 -12.68 6.83
N PRO A 3 -4.92 -11.77 7.46
CA PRO A 3 -6.33 -11.57 7.13
C PRO A 3 -6.50 -11.18 5.66
N GLU A 4 -7.51 -11.73 4.99
CA GLU A 4 -7.75 -11.50 3.56
C GLU A 4 -7.92 -10.02 3.21
N CYS A 5 -8.52 -9.23 4.11
CA CYS A 5 -8.67 -7.79 3.95
C CYS A 5 -7.36 -7.00 3.86
N HIS A 6 -6.22 -7.62 4.18
CA HIS A 6 -4.88 -7.03 4.04
C HIS A 6 -4.12 -7.57 2.82
N THR A 7 -4.78 -8.29 1.92
CA THR A 7 -4.16 -8.93 0.76
C THR A 7 -4.73 -8.40 -0.55
N ILE A 8 -3.93 -8.49 -1.61
CA ILE A 8 -4.39 -8.32 -3.00
C ILE A 8 -4.27 -9.69 -3.68
N PRO A 9 -5.39 -10.41 -3.93
CA PRO A 9 -5.37 -11.76 -4.48
C PRO A 9 -4.55 -11.88 -5.78
N GLY A 10 -3.74 -12.95 -5.85
CA GLY A 10 -2.88 -13.20 -7.01
C GLY A 10 -1.60 -12.36 -7.06
N THR A 11 -1.26 -11.66 -5.98
CA THR A 11 -0.05 -10.86 -5.87
C THR A 11 0.70 -11.14 -4.56
N ARG A 12 1.87 -10.50 -4.38
CA ARG A 12 2.66 -10.54 -3.14
C ARG A 12 2.63 -9.22 -2.36
N PHE A 13 1.60 -8.40 -2.59
CA PHE A 13 1.37 -7.15 -1.88
C PHE A 13 0.49 -7.38 -0.66
N LEU A 14 0.87 -6.77 0.46
CA LEU A 14 -0.01 -6.59 1.62
C LEU A 14 -0.41 -5.12 1.73
N VAL A 15 -1.59 -4.85 2.26
CA VAL A 15 -2.15 -3.50 2.40
C VAL A 15 -2.42 -3.22 3.88
N ASP A 16 -1.97 -2.07 4.39
CA ASP A 16 -2.23 -1.58 5.75
C ASP A 16 -1.92 -2.59 6.88
N PHE A 17 -0.92 -3.46 6.65
CA PHE A 17 -0.55 -4.53 7.57
C PHE A 17 0.91 -4.38 8.00
N PHE A 18 1.14 -3.70 9.12
CA PHE A 18 2.48 -3.35 9.61
C PHE A 18 2.79 -3.85 11.02
N GLY A 19 1.83 -4.52 11.67
CA GLY A 19 1.98 -5.07 13.02
C GLY A 19 3.03 -6.18 13.12
N PRO A 20 3.31 -6.70 14.33
CA PRO A 20 4.29 -7.76 14.54
C PRO A 20 4.14 -8.96 13.58
N PRO A 21 2.93 -9.51 13.33
CA PRO A 21 2.78 -10.63 12.40
C PRO A 21 3.21 -10.32 10.96
N SER A 22 3.17 -9.04 10.54
CA SER A 22 3.64 -8.62 9.21
C SER A 22 5.17 -8.71 9.08
N ARG A 23 5.89 -8.53 10.19
CA ARG A 23 7.35 -8.55 10.23
C ARG A 23 7.93 -9.96 10.16
N ASP A 24 7.15 -10.94 10.61
CA ASP A 24 7.52 -12.36 10.58
C ASP A 24 7.30 -13.00 9.21
N ILE A 25 6.62 -12.30 8.29
CA ILE A 25 6.44 -12.76 6.91
C ILE A 25 7.75 -12.56 6.15
N PRO A 26 8.34 -13.63 5.59
CA PRO A 26 9.57 -13.51 4.81
C PRO A 26 9.38 -12.56 3.61
N ALA A 27 10.38 -11.74 3.33
CA ALA A 27 10.38 -10.85 2.18
C ALA A 27 10.25 -11.61 0.84
N SER A 28 10.68 -12.88 0.78
CA SER A 28 10.47 -13.76 -0.38
C SER A 28 9.00 -14.07 -0.65
N THR A 29 8.16 -14.06 0.39
CA THR A 29 6.71 -14.33 0.31
C THR A 29 5.93 -13.05 0.03
N ALA A 30 6.23 -11.95 0.72
CA ALA A 30 5.58 -10.68 0.52
C ALA A 30 6.61 -9.54 0.68
N PRO A 31 7.26 -9.09 -0.41
CA PRO A 31 8.33 -8.10 -0.34
C PRO A 31 7.82 -6.65 -0.18
N PHE A 32 6.53 -6.40 -0.44
CA PHE A 32 5.95 -5.07 -0.51
C PHE A 32 4.79 -4.90 0.47
N ARG A 33 4.65 -3.70 1.05
CA ARG A 33 3.50 -3.26 1.83
C ARG A 33 2.99 -1.95 1.26
N ILE A 34 1.70 -1.84 0.98
CA ILE A 34 1.06 -0.60 0.55
C ILE A 34 0.44 0.05 1.78
N LEU A 35 0.75 1.32 2.03
CA LEU A 35 0.04 2.14 3.01
C LEU A 35 -0.94 3.03 2.26
N THR A 36 -2.24 2.81 2.45
CA THR A 36 -3.29 3.54 1.72
C THR A 36 -3.33 5.01 2.12
N HIS A 37 -3.19 5.31 3.42
CA HIS A 37 -3.22 6.66 3.96
C HIS A 37 -2.59 6.74 5.36
N PHE A 38 -2.36 7.96 5.88
CA PHE A 38 -1.65 8.19 7.14
C PHE A 38 -2.56 8.27 8.38
N HIS A 39 -3.44 7.30 8.59
CA HIS A 39 -4.16 7.13 9.86
C HIS A 39 -3.54 6.00 10.72
N ALA A 40 -3.61 6.17 12.04
CA ALA A 40 -2.78 5.44 13.00
C ALA A 40 -3.11 3.95 13.11
N ASP A 41 -4.36 3.58 12.90
CA ASP A 41 -4.84 2.21 12.75
C ASP A 41 -4.31 1.54 11.48
N HIS A 42 -4.20 2.26 10.36
CA HIS A 42 -3.69 1.73 9.08
C HIS A 42 -2.17 1.60 9.04
N TYR A 43 -1.43 2.51 9.67
CA TYR A 43 0.04 2.38 9.80
C TYR A 43 0.47 1.66 11.07
N LYS A 44 -0.44 1.10 11.88
CA LYS A 44 -0.12 0.54 13.21
C LYS A 44 0.99 -0.51 13.12
N GLY A 45 2.15 -0.17 13.70
CA GLY A 45 3.35 -1.01 13.69
C GLY A 45 4.42 -0.61 12.66
N LEU A 46 4.12 0.34 11.77
CA LEU A 46 5.11 0.98 10.92
C LEU A 46 5.94 1.96 11.74
N THR A 47 7.24 1.71 11.81
CA THR A 47 8.20 2.52 12.57
C THR A 47 9.47 2.70 11.75
N ARG A 48 10.39 3.57 12.19
CA ARG A 48 11.74 3.70 11.62
C ARG A 48 12.48 2.36 11.45
N THR A 49 12.22 1.39 12.33
CA THR A 49 12.88 0.08 12.34
C THR A 49 12.10 -1.00 11.60
N PHE A 50 10.98 -0.67 10.95
CA PHE A 50 10.18 -1.63 10.20
C PHE A 50 11.04 -2.40 9.18
N SER A 51 10.90 -3.72 9.19
CA SER A 51 11.73 -4.65 8.40
C SER A 51 10.88 -5.64 7.59
N GLY A 52 9.56 -5.46 7.54
CA GLY A 52 8.66 -6.38 6.82
C GLY A 52 8.70 -6.25 5.30
N GLY A 53 9.45 -5.30 4.73
CA GLY A 53 9.55 -5.11 3.28
C GLY A 53 9.66 -3.63 2.89
N THR A 54 9.50 -3.37 1.59
CA THR A 54 9.43 -2.01 1.04
C THR A 54 8.01 -1.48 1.20
N VAL A 55 7.87 -0.29 1.77
CA VAL A 55 6.60 0.42 1.88
C VAL A 55 6.37 1.21 0.60
N LEU A 56 5.18 1.06 0.02
CA LEU A 56 4.67 1.78 -1.14
C LEU A 56 3.57 2.73 -0.67
N ALA A 57 3.59 3.97 -1.12
CA ALA A 57 2.59 4.96 -0.75
C ALA A 57 2.49 6.08 -1.78
N SER A 58 1.37 6.82 -1.74
CA SER A 58 1.20 8.06 -2.50
C SER A 58 2.25 9.11 -2.09
N PRO A 59 2.48 10.17 -2.89
CA PRO A 59 3.51 11.17 -2.59
C PRO A 59 3.30 11.86 -1.23
N VAL A 60 2.05 12.19 -0.90
CA VAL A 60 1.70 12.85 0.37
C VAL A 60 1.88 11.87 1.55
N THR A 61 1.37 10.64 1.44
CA THR A 61 1.52 9.63 2.50
C THR A 61 2.98 9.26 2.73
N ALA A 62 3.77 9.09 1.67
CA ALA A 62 5.20 8.81 1.76
C ALA A 62 5.97 9.96 2.46
N ARG A 63 5.63 11.21 2.14
CA ARG A 63 6.20 12.37 2.83
C ARG A 63 5.91 12.34 4.33
N LEU A 64 4.67 12.08 4.72
CA LEU A 64 4.29 11.95 6.13
C LEU A 64 5.03 10.79 6.82
N VAL A 65 5.16 9.63 6.17
CA VAL A 65 5.92 8.50 6.70
C VAL A 65 7.39 8.87 6.93
N SER A 66 8.03 9.54 5.96
CA SER A 66 9.42 10.01 6.07
C SER A 66 9.58 11.04 7.19
N GLU A 67 8.69 12.03 7.26
CA GLU A 67 8.82 13.14 8.22
C GLU A 67 8.42 12.75 9.65
N ARG A 68 7.39 11.92 9.83
CA ARG A 68 6.79 11.61 11.13
C ARG A 68 7.24 10.27 11.70
N LEU A 69 7.33 9.23 10.86
CA LEU A 69 7.77 7.89 11.30
C LEU A 69 9.26 7.65 11.09
N LYS A 70 9.94 8.54 10.34
CA LYS A 70 11.37 8.48 10.04
C LYS A 70 11.80 7.16 9.40
N LEU A 71 10.93 6.57 8.57
CA LEU A 71 11.26 5.36 7.82
C LEU A 71 12.42 5.68 6.85
N PRO A 72 13.49 4.85 6.78
CA PRO A 72 14.60 5.08 5.86
C PRO A 72 14.12 5.13 4.40
N ALA A 73 14.66 6.06 3.61
CA ALA A 73 14.29 6.24 2.21
C ALA A 73 14.48 4.96 1.37
N ALA A 74 15.48 4.14 1.68
CA ALA A 74 15.70 2.84 1.02
C ALA A 74 14.56 1.82 1.23
N LYS A 75 13.68 2.04 2.21
CA LYS A 75 12.51 1.19 2.51
C LYS A 75 11.19 1.83 2.10
N LEU A 76 11.21 3.01 1.50
CA LEU A 76 10.02 3.76 1.11
C LEU A 76 10.09 4.08 -0.38
N ARG A 77 9.15 3.55 -1.15
CA ARG A 77 9.01 3.88 -2.57
C ARG A 77 7.73 4.68 -2.77
N VAL A 78 7.89 5.87 -3.34
CA VAL A 78 6.78 6.74 -3.71
C VAL A 78 6.17 6.22 -5.01
N LEU A 79 4.83 6.11 -5.06
CA LEU A 79 4.09 5.85 -6.28
C LEU A 79 3.33 7.11 -6.71
N PRO A 80 3.34 7.46 -8.00
CA PRO A 80 2.49 8.53 -8.53
C PRO A 80 1.00 8.16 -8.45
N MET A 81 0.15 9.17 -8.39
CA MET A 81 -1.30 9.01 -8.57
C MET A 81 -1.63 8.86 -10.06
N ASP A 82 -2.71 8.14 -10.37
CA ASP A 82 -3.34 8.01 -11.69
C ASP A 82 -2.40 7.53 -12.81
N THR A 83 -1.26 6.93 -12.43
CA THR A 83 -0.24 6.45 -13.35
C THR A 83 0.09 5.00 -13.00
N PRO A 84 -0.07 4.05 -13.94
CA PRO A 84 0.32 2.67 -13.72
C PRO A 84 1.83 2.53 -13.48
N VAL A 85 2.19 1.73 -12.48
CA VAL A 85 3.58 1.37 -12.17
C VAL A 85 3.69 -0.15 -12.08
N GLU A 86 4.59 -0.72 -12.88
CA GLU A 86 4.91 -2.13 -12.82
C GLU A 86 5.81 -2.45 -11.62
N ILE A 87 5.32 -3.31 -10.72
CA ILE A 87 6.06 -3.81 -9.57
C ILE A 87 5.75 -5.29 -9.42
N ASP A 88 6.78 -6.12 -9.38
CA ASP A 88 6.63 -7.57 -9.18
C ASP A 88 5.73 -8.27 -10.23
N GLY A 89 5.73 -7.77 -11.47
CA GLY A 89 4.87 -8.25 -12.55
C GLY A 89 3.39 -7.90 -12.39
N VAL A 90 3.07 -6.95 -11.50
CA VAL A 90 1.72 -6.42 -11.28
C VAL A 90 1.70 -4.95 -11.69
N SER A 91 0.70 -4.57 -12.49
CA SER A 91 0.41 -3.16 -12.76
C SER A 91 -0.35 -2.57 -11.59
N LEU A 92 0.23 -1.60 -10.89
CA LEU A 92 -0.39 -0.92 -9.75
C LEU A 92 -0.69 0.54 -10.12
N THR A 93 -1.92 0.98 -9.86
CA THR A 93 -2.32 2.39 -9.98
C THR A 93 -2.92 2.87 -8.67
N LEU A 94 -2.46 4.02 -8.17
CA LEU A 94 -3.08 4.70 -7.04
C LEU A 94 -4.13 5.68 -7.55
N VAL A 95 -5.34 5.60 -7.02
CA VAL A 95 -6.46 6.49 -7.38
C VAL A 95 -6.92 7.23 -6.13
N ASP A 96 -7.30 8.50 -6.24
CA ASP A 96 -7.73 9.30 -5.10
C ASP A 96 -8.92 8.65 -4.37
N ALA A 97 -8.84 8.53 -3.04
CA ALA A 97 -9.87 7.89 -2.22
C ALA A 97 -10.92 8.88 -1.66
N ASN A 98 -10.74 10.19 -1.88
CA ASN A 98 -11.61 11.25 -1.37
C ASN A 98 -11.85 11.16 0.16
N HIS A 99 -10.80 10.83 0.92
CA HIS A 99 -10.85 10.65 2.37
C HIS A 99 -10.05 11.72 3.12
N CYS A 100 -8.72 11.57 3.14
CA CYS A 100 -7.79 12.54 3.71
C CYS A 100 -6.64 12.79 2.72
N PRO A 101 -5.82 13.86 2.91
CA PRO A 101 -4.74 14.17 1.97
C PRO A 101 -3.80 12.98 1.75
N GLY A 102 -3.67 12.55 0.50
CA GLY A 102 -2.82 11.42 0.11
C GLY A 102 -3.46 10.05 0.25
N ALA A 103 -4.72 9.96 0.69
CA ALA A 103 -5.43 8.69 0.73
C ALA A 103 -5.67 8.17 -0.69
N ALA A 104 -5.31 6.89 -0.90
CA ALA A 104 -5.42 6.26 -2.20
C ALA A 104 -6.13 4.90 -2.13
N MET A 105 -7.04 4.69 -3.07
CA MET A 105 -7.44 3.37 -3.50
C MET A 105 -6.31 2.75 -4.34
N VAL A 106 -6.23 1.42 -4.36
CA VAL A 106 -5.22 0.67 -5.09
C VAL A 106 -5.91 -0.19 -6.14
N VAL A 107 -5.66 0.11 -7.41
CA VAL A 107 -6.04 -0.74 -8.54
C VAL A 107 -4.84 -1.61 -8.89
N ALA A 108 -5.00 -2.92 -8.78
CA ALA A 108 -3.97 -3.89 -9.13
C ALA A 108 -4.44 -4.77 -10.29
N GLN A 109 -3.61 -4.90 -11.32
CA GLN A 109 -3.79 -5.86 -12.40
C GLN A 109 -2.75 -6.98 -12.23
N PRO A 110 -3.11 -8.13 -11.64
CA PRO A 110 -2.16 -9.22 -11.46
C PRO A 110 -1.77 -9.86 -12.80
N PRO A 111 -0.62 -10.56 -12.85
CA PRO A 111 -0.14 -11.20 -14.08
C PRO A 111 -1.01 -12.41 -14.46
N GLY A 112 -0.85 -12.89 -15.69
CA GLY A 112 -1.44 -14.14 -16.16
C GLY A 112 -2.95 -14.06 -16.42
N GLY A 113 -3.46 -12.90 -16.82
CA GLY A 113 -4.87 -12.72 -17.21
C GLY A 113 -5.88 -12.80 -16.05
N ARG A 114 -5.40 -12.69 -14.81
CA ARG A 114 -6.27 -12.63 -13.62
C ARG A 114 -7.11 -11.34 -13.64
N PRO A 115 -8.32 -11.34 -13.06
CA PRO A 115 -9.14 -10.15 -12.99
C PRO A 115 -8.45 -9.05 -12.16
N PRO A 116 -8.70 -7.76 -12.48
CA PRO A 116 -8.21 -6.66 -11.67
C PRO A 116 -8.83 -6.68 -10.27
N VAL A 117 -8.07 -6.19 -9.29
CA VAL A 117 -8.47 -6.08 -7.89
C VAL A 117 -8.45 -4.61 -7.49
N LEU A 118 -9.51 -4.15 -6.84
CA LEU A 118 -9.58 -2.83 -6.22
C LEU A 118 -9.55 -2.99 -4.69
N HIS A 119 -8.60 -2.33 -4.04
CA HIS A 119 -8.60 -2.15 -2.59
C HIS A 119 -8.87 -0.68 -2.29
N THR A 120 -10.03 -0.36 -1.70
CA THR A 120 -10.45 1.04 -1.53
C THR A 120 -9.67 1.77 -0.44
N GLY A 121 -9.14 1.04 0.55
CA GLY A 121 -8.75 1.67 1.82
C GLY A 121 -9.98 2.35 2.44
N ASP A 122 -9.73 3.41 3.21
CA ASP A 122 -10.81 4.31 3.61
C ASP A 122 -11.13 5.25 2.45
N CYS A 123 -12.36 5.20 1.98
CA CYS A 123 -12.80 6.02 0.85
C CYS A 123 -14.17 6.64 1.10
N ARG A 124 -14.41 7.80 0.47
CA ARG A 124 -15.74 8.38 0.34
C ARG A 124 -16.11 8.45 -1.14
N LEU A 125 -16.98 7.55 -1.57
CA LEU A 125 -17.45 7.54 -2.95
C LEU A 125 -18.09 8.88 -3.34
N GLY A 126 -17.65 9.45 -4.46
CA GLY A 126 -18.16 10.70 -5.04
C GLY A 126 -18.46 10.57 -6.52
N GLU A 127 -19.16 11.55 -7.09
CA GLU A 127 -19.56 11.51 -8.51
C GLU A 127 -18.38 11.47 -9.48
N HIS A 128 -17.24 12.06 -9.11
CA HIS A 128 -16.01 12.03 -9.91
C HIS A 128 -15.37 10.63 -10.03
N MET A 129 -15.89 9.63 -9.31
CA MET A 129 -15.44 8.23 -9.35
C MET A 129 -16.41 7.32 -10.14
N ARG A 130 -17.43 7.90 -10.78
CA ARG A 130 -18.38 7.16 -11.64
C ARG A 130 -17.89 7.03 -13.07
#